data_AF-A0A0E0C9D1-F1
#
_entry.id   AF-A0A0E0C9D1-F1
#
_cell.length_a   1.000
_cell.length_b   1.000
_cell.length_c   1.000
_cell.angle_alpha   90.00
_cell.angle_beta   90.00
_cell.angle_gamma   90.00
#
_symmetry.space_group_name_H-M   'P 1'
#
loop_
_entity.id
_entity.type
_entity.pdbx_description
1 polymer ?
#
loop_
_entity_poly.entity_id
_entity_poly.type
_entity_poly.pdbx_seq_one_letter_code
_entity_poly.pdbx_strand_id
1 'polypeptide(L)'
;MFQVQLTVEPLSPPTYAVVAAVDVAGIDMASLLQFRIHRRGYEPITRRGGEEEEEKAAPAYEAAMFEEEGLEPDELEARGDRLMARGHRRASSWWFTSFKHHTAFAIAEDFRMAGLSYVLAKNWRKAAAAFGNEAIPRLKRRSPPADLVAAVALLASARCYRKILDNADEGEVAAIKPALQKAVSLFTKNNDMRSAATCCKELAEFHEEQRELHHAVHCFLQAKDYYGSGPDPNEQGVRYCRAIASLVSCRIRLLEGAAARANPVRLRCSTMGL
;
A
#
# COMPACT_ATOMS: atom_id res chain seq x y z
N MET A 1 4.60 -64.30 -1.54
CA MET A 1 4.53 -63.83 -0.14
C MET A 1 5.58 -62.73 0.03
N PHE A 2 5.20 -61.46 -0.12
CA PHE A 2 6.03 -60.32 0.25
C PHE A 2 5.10 -59.26 0.84
N GLN A 3 5.30 -58.95 2.11
CA GLN A 3 4.65 -57.85 2.82
C GLN A 3 5.22 -56.52 2.32
N VAL A 4 4.36 -55.56 1.99
CA VAL A 4 4.73 -54.17 1.79
C VAL A 4 4.18 -53.37 2.97
N GLN A 5 5.08 -52.84 3.80
CA GLN A 5 4.76 -51.90 4.88
C GLN A 5 4.31 -50.56 4.28
N LEU A 6 3.13 -50.08 4.69
CA LEU A 6 2.67 -48.72 4.45
C LEU A 6 3.34 -47.79 5.47
N THR A 7 4.39 -47.09 5.06
CA THR A 7 4.91 -45.92 5.78
C THR A 7 4.19 -44.68 5.27
N VAL A 8 3.40 -44.07 6.16
CA VAL A 8 2.74 -42.78 5.95
C VAL A 8 3.77 -41.68 6.19
N GLU A 9 4.24 -41.02 5.13
CA GLU A 9 4.96 -39.75 5.25
C GLU A 9 3.96 -38.59 5.41
N PRO A 10 4.20 -37.64 6.31
CA PRO A 10 3.33 -36.48 6.48
C PRO A 10 3.53 -35.48 5.33
N LEU A 11 2.44 -35.15 4.65
CA LEU A 11 2.36 -34.08 3.65
C LEU A 11 2.86 -32.75 4.23
N SER A 12 3.90 -32.23 3.56
CA SER A 12 4.25 -30.81 3.50
C SER A 12 3.00 -29.94 3.25
N PRO A 13 2.77 -28.85 4.01
CA PRO A 13 1.67 -27.93 3.71
C PRO A 13 2.00 -27.04 2.50
N PRO A 14 0.97 -26.69 1.70
CA PRO A 14 1.14 -26.04 0.40
C PRO A 14 1.66 -24.61 0.52
N THR A 15 2.53 -24.28 -0.43
CA THR A 15 3.00 -22.95 -0.82
C THR A 15 1.84 -21.96 -0.92
N TYR A 16 1.92 -20.85 -0.18
CA TYR A 16 1.01 -19.72 -0.30
C TYR A 16 1.27 -19.00 -1.64
N ALA A 17 0.46 -19.32 -2.64
CA ALA A 17 0.28 -18.47 -3.80
C ALA A 17 -0.54 -17.23 -3.38
N VAL A 18 0.15 -16.15 -3.03
CA VAL A 18 -0.44 -14.80 -2.93
C VAL A 18 0.02 -14.03 -4.16
N VAL A 19 -0.62 -14.30 -5.29
CA VAL A 19 -0.48 -13.51 -6.51
C VAL A 19 -1.86 -12.97 -6.82
N ALA A 20 -2.19 -11.81 -6.25
CA ALA A 20 -3.26 -10.98 -6.74
C ALA A 20 -2.63 -9.90 -7.63
N ALA A 21 -2.98 -9.94 -8.90
CA ALA A 21 -2.60 -8.94 -9.89
C ALA A 21 -3.07 -7.56 -9.42
N VAL A 22 -2.11 -6.65 -9.22
CA VAL A 22 -2.37 -5.22 -9.19
C VAL A 22 -1.82 -4.69 -10.50
N ASP A 23 -2.62 -4.71 -11.56
CA ASP A 23 -2.25 -4.11 -12.85
C ASP A 23 -3.29 -3.07 -13.28
N VAL A 24 -2.75 -1.85 -13.36
CA VAL A 24 -2.95 -0.81 -14.39
C VAL A 24 -4.33 -0.16 -14.50
N ALA A 25 -4.30 1.15 -14.24
CA ALA A 25 -5.29 2.18 -14.53
C ALA A 25 -6.51 2.22 -13.58
N GLY A 26 -6.45 3.17 -12.66
CA GLY A 26 -7.51 3.37 -11.68
C GLY A 26 -7.34 2.46 -10.47
N ILE A 27 -7.79 2.92 -9.32
CA ILE A 27 -7.85 2.10 -8.12
C ILE A 27 -8.90 1.03 -8.41
N ASP A 28 -8.52 -0.18 -8.81
CA ASP A 28 -9.43 -1.31 -8.71
C ASP A 28 -9.58 -1.64 -7.22
N MET A 29 -10.65 -1.12 -6.63
CA MET A 29 -11.02 -1.33 -5.22
C MET A 29 -11.19 -2.82 -4.89
N ALA A 30 -11.46 -3.68 -5.89
CA ALA A 30 -11.59 -5.12 -5.71
C ALA A 30 -10.26 -5.77 -5.28
N SER A 31 -9.11 -5.27 -5.76
CA SER A 31 -7.79 -5.83 -5.40
C SER A 31 -7.39 -5.54 -3.94
N LEU A 32 -7.85 -4.42 -3.37
CA LEU A 32 -7.62 -4.09 -1.95
C LEU A 32 -8.44 -4.98 -1.00
N LEU A 33 -9.53 -5.59 -1.50
CA LEU A 33 -10.46 -6.42 -0.73
C LEU A 33 -10.09 -7.92 -0.74
N GLN A 34 -9.12 -8.36 -1.56
CA GLN A 34 -8.80 -9.78 -1.75
C GLN A 34 -7.82 -10.39 -0.73
N PHE A 35 -7.40 -9.66 0.32
CA PHE A 35 -6.55 -10.21 1.37
C PHE A 35 -7.32 -11.18 2.30
N ARG A 36 -7.51 -12.42 1.84
CA ARG A 36 -8.17 -13.50 2.58
C ARG A 36 -7.20 -14.16 3.56
N ILE A 37 -7.09 -13.63 4.78
CA ILE A 37 -6.45 -14.35 5.88
C ILE A 37 -7.44 -15.39 6.43
N HIS A 38 -7.19 -16.68 6.13
CA HIS A 38 -7.94 -17.78 6.73
C HIS A 38 -7.73 -17.77 8.27
N ARG A 39 -8.83 -17.63 9.03
CA ARG A 39 -8.84 -17.72 10.49
C ARG A 39 -8.70 -19.19 10.90
N ARG A 40 -7.67 -19.52 11.70
CA ARG A 40 -7.60 -20.79 12.43
C ARG A 40 -7.72 -20.50 13.92
N GLY A 41 -8.78 -21.00 14.54
CA GLY A 41 -8.94 -21.13 16.00
C GLY A 41 -9.30 -19.84 16.75
N TYR A 42 -10.59 -19.59 16.93
CA TYR A 42 -11.09 -18.78 18.04
C TYR A 42 -12.32 -19.48 18.61
N GLU A 43 -12.16 -20.17 19.74
CA GLU A 43 -13.29 -20.49 20.62
C GLU A 43 -13.48 -19.32 21.60
N PRO A 44 -14.67 -18.71 21.65
CA PRO A 44 -14.94 -17.62 22.56
C PRO A 44 -14.97 -18.10 24.02
N ILE A 45 -14.32 -17.35 24.90
CA ILE A 45 -14.38 -17.55 26.35
C ILE A 45 -15.83 -17.29 26.81
N THR A 46 -16.55 -18.34 27.20
CA THR A 46 -17.89 -18.24 27.75
C THR A 46 -17.83 -17.72 29.18
N ARG A 47 -18.49 -16.58 29.43
CA ARG A 47 -18.80 -16.12 30.79
C ARG A 47 -20.19 -16.65 31.14
N ARG A 48 -20.20 -17.49 32.17
CA ARG A 48 -21.33 -18.26 32.71
C ARG A 48 -22.50 -17.37 33.14
N GLY A 49 -23.70 -17.67 32.61
CA GLY A 49 -24.99 -17.40 33.26
C GLY A 49 -26.03 -16.69 32.39
N GLY A 50 -27.10 -17.40 32.01
CA GLY A 50 -28.35 -16.83 31.51
C GLY A 50 -28.74 -17.34 30.13
N GLU A 51 -29.71 -18.25 30.13
CA GLU A 51 -30.33 -18.99 29.02
C GLU A 51 -30.86 -18.14 27.83
N GLU A 52 -30.85 -18.79 26.66
CA GLU A 52 -31.69 -18.57 25.46
C GLU A 52 -31.40 -17.36 24.54
N GLU A 53 -30.58 -17.60 23.51
CA GLU A 53 -30.90 -17.42 22.07
C GLU A 53 -29.61 -17.60 21.25
N GLU A 54 -29.24 -18.86 21.02
CA GLU A 54 -28.27 -19.26 20.01
C GLU A 54 -29.06 -19.54 18.73
N GLU A 55 -28.90 -18.71 17.69
CA GLU A 55 -28.84 -19.08 16.25
C GLU A 55 -28.90 -17.82 15.36
N LYS A 56 -28.06 -17.75 14.31
CA LYS A 56 -27.90 -16.65 13.31
C LYS A 56 -27.12 -15.38 13.71
N ALA A 57 -25.82 -15.50 13.95
CA ALA A 57 -24.89 -14.36 13.82
C ALA A 57 -23.79 -14.55 12.75
N ALA A 58 -23.84 -15.64 11.97
CA ALA A 58 -22.80 -15.98 11.00
C ALA A 58 -23.08 -15.70 9.50
N PRO A 59 -24.28 -15.25 9.05
CA PRO A 59 -24.43 -14.73 7.69
C PRO A 59 -24.56 -13.19 7.60
N ALA A 60 -24.71 -12.48 8.73
CA ALA A 60 -24.97 -11.03 8.73
C ALA A 60 -23.74 -10.15 8.45
N TYR A 61 -22.51 -10.68 8.64
CA TYR A 61 -21.29 -9.88 8.49
C TYR A 61 -20.79 -9.80 7.03
N GLU A 62 -21.14 -10.77 6.18
CA GLU A 62 -20.81 -10.76 4.75
C GLU A 62 -21.88 -10.02 3.93
N ALA A 63 -23.14 -10.03 4.37
CA ALA A 63 -24.22 -9.27 3.73
C ALA A 63 -24.04 -7.74 3.83
N ALA A 64 -23.39 -7.25 4.89
CA ALA A 64 -23.12 -5.82 5.09
C ALA A 64 -22.05 -5.24 4.13
N MET A 65 -21.42 -6.06 3.28
CA MET A 65 -20.44 -5.61 2.27
C MET A 65 -21.09 -5.27 0.91
N PHE A 66 -22.39 -5.57 0.73
CA PHE A 66 -23.09 -5.38 -0.55
C PHE A 66 -24.28 -4.39 -0.49
N GLU A 67 -24.66 -3.90 0.69
CA GLU A 67 -25.65 -2.80 0.84
C GLU A 67 -25.01 -1.39 0.78
N GLU A 68 -23.83 -1.24 0.16
CA GLU A 68 -23.10 0.03 0.10
C GLU A 68 -23.42 0.90 -1.13
N GLU A 69 -24.22 0.42 -2.08
CA GLU A 69 -24.64 1.17 -3.29
C GLU A 69 -25.76 2.21 -3.05
N GLY A 70 -26.25 2.37 -1.81
CA GLY A 70 -27.37 3.26 -1.49
C GLY A 70 -27.13 4.29 -0.38
N LEU A 71 -25.94 4.34 0.22
CA LEU A 71 -25.62 5.34 1.25
C LEU A 71 -25.16 6.65 0.60
N GLU A 72 -25.69 7.76 1.09
CA GLU A 72 -25.27 9.09 0.62
C GLU A 72 -23.82 9.38 1.04
N PRO A 73 -23.06 10.20 0.29
CA PRO A 73 -21.66 10.52 0.60
C PRO A 73 -21.44 11.02 2.04
N ASP A 74 -22.38 11.81 2.57
CA ASP A 74 -22.33 12.35 3.94
C ASP A 74 -22.45 11.25 5.00
N GLU A 75 -23.25 10.20 4.74
CA GLU A 75 -23.42 9.07 5.65
C GLU A 75 -22.17 8.18 5.66
N LEU A 76 -21.55 8.00 4.49
CA LEU A 76 -20.27 7.29 4.34
C LEU A 76 -19.15 8.04 5.07
N GLU A 77 -19.10 9.37 4.94
CA GLU A 77 -18.14 10.19 5.68
C GLU A 77 -18.37 10.12 7.19
N ALA A 78 -19.62 10.23 7.65
CA ALA A 78 -19.97 10.11 9.06
C ALA A 78 -19.62 8.72 9.63
N ARG A 79 -19.78 7.66 8.84
CA ARG A 79 -19.33 6.30 9.21
C ARG A 79 -17.81 6.26 9.36
N GLY A 80 -17.07 6.84 8.41
CA GLY A 80 -15.63 7.00 8.49
C GLY A 80 -15.21 7.72 9.78
N ASP A 81 -15.87 8.82 10.13
CA ASP A 81 -15.58 9.61 11.33
C ASP A 81 -15.82 8.82 12.62
N ARG A 82 -16.89 8.03 12.70
CA ARG A 82 -17.17 7.13 13.84
C ARG A 82 -16.07 6.08 14.00
N LEU A 83 -15.61 5.50 12.89
CA LEU A 83 -14.55 4.49 12.87
C LEU A 83 -13.19 5.07 13.25
N MET A 84 -12.83 6.23 12.71
CA MET A 84 -11.63 6.99 13.09
C MET A 84 -11.62 7.29 14.59
N ALA A 85 -12.73 7.83 15.12
CA ALA A 85 -12.86 8.12 16.54
C ALA A 85 -12.74 6.84 17.39
N ARG A 86 -13.31 5.71 16.94
CA ARG A 86 -13.18 4.42 17.62
C ARG A 86 -11.73 3.93 17.63
N GLY A 87 -11.03 4.00 16.50
CA GLY A 87 -9.61 3.64 16.38
C GLY A 87 -8.74 4.48 17.31
N HIS A 88 -8.93 5.80 17.33
CA HIS A 88 -8.20 6.69 18.23
C HIS A 88 -8.49 6.43 19.71
N ARG A 89 -9.75 6.22 20.10
CA ARG A 89 -10.11 5.87 21.49
C ARG A 89 -9.48 4.57 21.96
N ARG A 90 -9.42 3.56 21.08
CA ARG A 90 -8.74 2.28 21.38
C ARG A 90 -7.22 2.45 21.47
N ALA A 91 -6.63 3.31 20.62
CA ALA A 91 -5.20 3.59 20.62
C ALA A 91 -4.73 4.40 21.85
N SER A 92 -5.58 5.27 22.41
CA SER A 92 -5.26 6.10 23.58
C SER A 92 -5.54 5.42 24.92
N SER A 93 -6.29 4.32 24.93
CA SER A 93 -6.68 3.63 26.16
C SER A 93 -5.58 2.75 26.72
N TRP A 94 -5.06 3.14 27.89
CA TRP A 94 -4.02 2.43 28.67
C TRP A 94 -4.39 0.99 29.03
N TRP A 95 -5.68 0.66 29.19
CA TRP A 95 -6.12 -0.70 29.48
C TRP A 95 -5.98 -1.66 28.29
N PHE A 96 -5.96 -1.14 27.06
CA PHE A 96 -5.77 -1.93 25.84
C PHE A 96 -4.30 -2.10 25.44
N THR A 97 -3.36 -1.36 26.06
CA THR A 97 -1.92 -1.52 25.79
C THR A 97 -1.31 -2.78 26.41
N SER A 98 -2.05 -3.49 27.29
CA SER A 98 -1.62 -4.76 27.88
C SER A 98 -1.89 -6.00 27.01
N PHE A 99 -2.95 -6.01 26.18
CA PHE A 99 -3.25 -7.09 25.23
C PHE A 99 -2.67 -6.80 23.84
N LYS A 100 -1.34 -6.76 23.75
CA LYS A 100 -0.56 -6.10 22.68
C LYS A 100 -0.89 -6.49 21.23
N HIS A 101 -1.39 -7.69 20.96
CA HIS A 101 -1.57 -8.20 19.59
C HIS A 101 -2.99 -8.06 19.05
N HIS A 102 -4.02 -8.43 19.83
CA HIS A 102 -5.41 -8.37 19.38
C HIS A 102 -5.93 -6.93 19.28
N THR A 103 -5.48 -6.05 20.19
CA THR A 103 -5.90 -4.64 20.20
C THR A 103 -5.30 -3.87 19.02
N ALA A 104 -4.03 -4.12 18.69
CA ALA A 104 -3.38 -3.50 17.54
C ALA A 104 -4.05 -3.86 16.20
N PHE A 105 -4.49 -5.11 16.04
CA PHE A 105 -5.24 -5.53 14.86
C PHE A 105 -6.60 -4.82 14.76
N ALA A 106 -7.36 -4.79 15.86
CA ALA A 106 -8.66 -4.12 15.89
C ALA A 106 -8.57 -2.60 15.64
N ILE A 107 -7.50 -1.95 16.14
CA ILE A 107 -7.22 -0.54 15.85
C ILE A 107 -6.92 -0.34 14.36
N ALA A 108 -6.03 -1.16 13.79
CA ALA A 108 -5.68 -1.09 12.37
C ALA A 108 -6.91 -1.30 11.47
N GLU A 109 -7.78 -2.23 11.86
CA GLU A 109 -9.00 -2.55 11.11
C GLU A 109 -10.04 -1.43 11.17
N ASP A 110 -10.19 -0.76 12.32
CA ASP A 110 -11.04 0.44 12.42
C ASP A 110 -10.57 1.53 11.45
N PHE A 111 -9.25 1.78 11.39
CA PHE A 111 -8.68 2.75 10.47
C PHE A 111 -8.81 2.33 9.00
N ARG A 112 -8.64 1.04 8.69
CA ARG A 112 -8.83 0.49 7.34
C ARG A 112 -10.26 0.74 6.85
N MET A 113 -11.24 0.38 7.66
CA MET A 113 -12.66 0.54 7.32
C MET A 113 -13.06 2.01 7.22
N ALA A 114 -12.45 2.88 8.05
CA ALA A 114 -12.64 4.32 7.90
C ALA A 114 -12.10 4.83 6.57
N GLY A 115 -10.87 4.42 6.20
CA GLY A 115 -10.24 4.77 4.93
C GLY A 115 -11.09 4.37 3.73
N LEU A 116 -11.61 3.14 3.72
CA LEU A 116 -12.54 2.68 2.68
C LEU A 116 -13.83 3.49 2.63
N SER A 117 -14.43 3.79 3.79
CA SER A 117 -15.66 4.62 3.85
C SER A 117 -15.41 6.02 3.26
N TYR A 118 -14.27 6.64 3.56
CA TYR A 118 -13.90 7.93 3.00
C TYR A 118 -13.59 7.89 1.50
N VAL A 119 -12.99 6.80 0.99
CA VAL A 119 -12.80 6.61 -0.46
C VAL A 119 -14.14 6.55 -1.18
N LEU A 120 -15.11 5.81 -0.64
CA LEU A 120 -16.47 5.75 -1.19
C LEU A 120 -17.17 7.11 -1.16
N ALA A 121 -16.99 7.86 -0.07
CA ALA A 121 -17.45 9.26 0.06
C ALA A 121 -16.68 10.26 -0.83
N LYS A 122 -15.64 9.83 -1.56
CA LYS A 122 -14.70 10.67 -2.32
C LYS A 122 -13.96 11.72 -1.48
N ASN A 123 -13.88 11.52 -0.16
CA ASN A 123 -13.09 12.34 0.74
C ASN A 123 -11.65 11.81 0.85
N TRP A 124 -10.84 12.12 -0.16
CA TRP A 124 -9.48 11.61 -0.29
C TRP A 124 -8.54 12.04 0.85
N ARG A 125 -8.73 13.25 1.40
CA ARG A 125 -7.91 13.77 2.49
C ARG A 125 -8.09 12.94 3.76
N LYS A 126 -9.35 12.72 4.17
CA LYS A 126 -9.65 11.86 5.33
C LYS A 126 -9.23 10.40 5.07
N ALA A 127 -9.42 9.90 3.85
CA ALA A 127 -8.97 8.57 3.46
C ALA A 127 -7.45 8.39 3.62
N ALA A 128 -6.67 9.36 3.12
CA ALA A 128 -5.21 9.32 3.20
C ALA A 128 -4.72 9.27 4.65
N ALA A 129 -5.32 10.08 5.53
CA ALA A 129 -5.03 10.10 6.95
C ALA A 129 -5.39 8.76 7.64
N ALA A 130 -6.56 8.19 7.30
CA ALA A 130 -6.99 6.91 7.84
C ALA A 130 -6.04 5.76 7.48
N PHE A 131 -5.63 5.65 6.21
CA PHE A 131 -4.65 4.65 5.78
C PHE A 131 -3.26 4.87 6.41
N GLY A 132 -2.85 6.13 6.61
CA GLY A 132 -1.63 6.44 7.37
C GLY A 132 -1.69 5.94 8.81
N ASN A 133 -2.83 6.17 9.49
CA ASN A 133 -3.07 5.69 10.85
C ASN A 133 -3.18 4.16 10.95
N GLU A 134 -3.68 3.49 9.91
CA GLU A 134 -3.72 2.02 9.81
C GLU A 134 -2.31 1.41 9.79
N ALA A 135 -1.35 2.03 9.10
CA ALA A 135 0.00 1.49 8.98
C ALA A 135 0.76 1.44 10.32
N ILE A 136 0.55 2.44 11.19
CA ILE A 136 1.25 2.59 12.48
C ILE A 136 1.13 1.35 13.38
N PRO A 137 -0.08 0.87 13.77
CA PRO A 137 -0.22 -0.30 14.62
C PRO A 137 0.31 -1.58 13.97
N ARG A 138 0.26 -1.71 12.63
CA ARG A 138 0.77 -2.89 11.93
C ARG A 138 2.29 -2.97 11.95
N LEU A 139 2.96 -1.83 11.77
CA LEU A 139 4.43 -1.74 11.85
C LEU A 139 4.97 -2.06 13.25
N LYS A 140 4.19 -1.78 14.31
CA LYS A 140 4.58 -2.13 15.69
C LYS A 140 4.72 -3.65 15.91
N ARG A 141 4.02 -4.48 15.13
CA ARG A 141 4.06 -5.95 15.26
C ARG A 141 5.34 -6.57 14.72
N ARG A 142 6.05 -5.89 13.79
CA ARG A 142 7.32 -6.33 13.18
C ARG A 142 7.31 -7.79 12.68
N SER A 143 6.23 -8.18 12.00
CA SER A 143 6.09 -9.50 11.38
C SER A 143 5.92 -9.36 9.87
N PRO A 144 6.48 -10.25 9.04
CA PRO A 144 6.35 -10.18 7.58
C PRO A 144 4.94 -9.92 7.04
N PRO A 145 3.88 -10.63 7.49
CA PRO A 145 2.53 -10.36 7.01
C PRO A 145 2.01 -8.98 7.44
N ALA A 146 2.37 -8.50 8.63
CA ALA A 146 1.97 -7.16 9.07
C ALA A 146 2.73 -6.05 8.33
N ASP A 147 3.99 -6.28 8.00
CA ASP A 147 4.83 -5.36 7.21
C ASP A 147 4.24 -5.20 5.79
N LEU A 148 3.80 -6.29 5.15
CA LEU A 148 3.14 -6.24 3.84
C LEU A 148 1.83 -5.45 3.88
N VAL A 149 0.95 -5.73 4.85
CA VAL A 149 -0.33 -5.01 4.96
C VAL A 149 -0.10 -3.53 5.33
N ALA A 150 0.93 -3.22 6.13
CA ALA A 150 1.33 -1.83 6.37
C ALA A 150 1.83 -1.13 5.09
N ALA A 151 2.59 -1.83 4.25
CA ALA A 151 3.07 -1.30 2.97
C ALA A 151 1.90 -0.99 2.02
N VAL A 152 0.90 -1.86 1.95
CA VAL A 152 -0.34 -1.64 1.19
C VAL A 152 -1.10 -0.41 1.71
N ALA A 153 -1.23 -0.25 3.02
CA ALA A 153 -1.87 0.92 3.61
C ALA A 153 -1.11 2.22 3.30
N LEU A 154 0.23 2.21 3.36
CA LEU A 154 1.06 3.36 2.98
C LEU A 154 0.90 3.73 1.49
N LEU A 155 0.85 2.72 0.61
CA LEU A 155 0.60 2.93 -0.81
C LEU A 155 -0.80 3.53 -1.06
N ALA A 156 -1.82 3.01 -0.38
CA ALA A 156 -3.18 3.54 -0.46
C ALA A 156 -3.25 5.01 0.03
N SER A 157 -2.56 5.33 1.13
CA SER A 157 -2.43 6.70 1.64
C SER A 157 -1.79 7.64 0.61
N ALA A 158 -0.66 7.23 0.01
CA ALA A 158 0.03 8.00 -1.01
C ALA A 158 -0.86 8.24 -2.26
N ARG A 159 -1.58 7.21 -2.72
CA ARG A 159 -2.52 7.33 -3.84
C ARG A 159 -3.67 8.29 -3.55
N CYS A 160 -4.19 8.29 -2.32
CA CYS A 160 -5.23 9.24 -1.91
C CYS A 160 -4.71 10.69 -1.94
N TYR A 161 -3.51 10.95 -1.43
CA TYR A 161 -2.91 12.29 -1.53
C TYR A 161 -2.66 12.72 -2.98
N ARG A 162 -2.21 11.80 -3.87
CA ARG A 162 -2.07 12.10 -5.31
C ARG A 162 -3.39 12.51 -5.97
N LYS A 163 -4.55 12.05 -5.48
CA LYS A 163 -5.87 12.45 -6.02
C LYS A 163 -6.25 13.89 -5.70
N ILE A 164 -5.65 14.49 -4.68
CA ILE A 164 -5.92 15.87 -4.26
C ILE A 164 -4.73 16.79 -4.49
N LEU A 165 -3.76 16.39 -5.30
CA LEU A 165 -2.49 17.10 -5.48
C LEU A 165 -2.68 18.60 -5.80
N ASP A 166 -3.70 18.94 -6.60
CA ASP A 166 -4.00 20.32 -6.99
C ASP A 166 -4.50 21.21 -5.82
N ASN A 167 -5.06 20.59 -4.78
CA ASN A 167 -5.65 21.26 -3.61
C ASN A 167 -5.02 20.79 -2.29
N ALA A 168 -3.85 20.16 -2.36
CA ALA A 168 -3.14 19.59 -1.23
C ALA A 168 -2.19 20.62 -0.62
N ASP A 169 -2.08 20.61 0.71
CA ASP A 169 -1.09 21.43 1.39
C ASP A 169 0.32 20.88 1.15
N GLU A 170 1.36 21.73 1.22
CA GLU A 170 2.76 21.31 1.03
C GLU A 170 3.15 20.13 1.93
N GLY A 171 2.61 20.07 3.16
CA GLY A 171 2.83 18.97 4.09
C GLY A 171 2.20 17.64 3.64
N GLU A 172 1.04 17.68 2.99
CA GLU A 172 0.36 16.50 2.44
C GLU A 172 1.13 15.95 1.24
N VAL A 173 1.60 16.84 0.35
CA VAL A 173 2.45 16.49 -0.79
C VAL A 173 3.78 15.91 -0.31
N ALA A 174 4.38 16.50 0.72
CA ALA A 174 5.63 16.02 1.32
C ALA A 174 5.50 14.64 1.98
N ALA A 175 4.28 14.20 2.35
CA ALA A 175 4.03 12.89 2.94
C ALA A 175 4.03 11.74 1.91
N ILE A 176 3.78 12.03 0.63
CA ILE A 176 3.70 11.02 -0.46
C ILE A 176 5.03 10.28 -0.63
N LYS A 177 6.11 11.03 -0.80
CA LYS A 177 7.47 10.50 -1.03
C LYS A 177 7.93 9.54 0.08
N PRO A 178 7.93 9.92 1.38
CA PRO A 178 8.34 9.01 2.45
C PRO A 178 7.39 7.81 2.61
N ALA A 179 6.09 7.96 2.36
CA ALA A 179 5.15 6.83 2.39
C ALA A 179 5.49 5.79 1.30
N LEU A 180 5.70 6.23 0.06
CA LEU A 180 6.10 5.35 -1.05
C LEU A 180 7.46 4.70 -0.83
N GLN A 181 8.47 5.47 -0.39
CA GLN A 181 9.80 4.93 -0.06
C GLN A 181 9.72 3.88 1.04
N LYS A 182 8.89 4.13 2.06
CA LYS A 182 8.67 3.17 3.13
C LYS A 182 7.98 1.90 2.62
N ALA A 183 6.97 2.02 1.76
CA ALA A 183 6.31 0.88 1.13
C ALA A 183 7.30 0.03 0.30
N VAL A 184 8.14 0.66 -0.54
CA VAL A 184 9.22 -0.03 -1.29
C VAL A 184 10.12 -0.82 -0.34
N SER A 185 10.56 -0.22 0.77
CA SER A 185 11.44 -0.90 1.74
C SER A 185 10.78 -2.12 2.40
N LEU A 186 9.47 -2.08 2.62
CA LEU A 186 8.72 -3.18 3.25
C LEU A 186 8.44 -4.31 2.25
N PHE A 187 8.10 -3.99 1.01
CA PHE A 187 7.89 -4.99 -0.03
C PHE A 187 9.19 -5.71 -0.40
N THR A 188 10.29 -4.97 -0.58
CA THR A 188 11.62 -5.56 -0.86
C THR A 188 12.12 -6.44 0.27
N LYS A 189 11.97 -6.00 1.53
CA LYS A 189 12.32 -6.82 2.72
C LYS A 189 11.55 -8.14 2.78
N ASN A 190 10.31 -8.18 2.29
CA ASN A 190 9.47 -9.37 2.28
C ASN A 190 9.54 -10.16 0.96
N ASN A 191 10.47 -9.83 0.07
CA ASN A 191 10.64 -10.43 -1.26
C ASN A 191 9.42 -10.29 -2.20
N ASP A 192 8.53 -9.33 -1.95
CA ASP A 192 7.45 -8.99 -2.90
C ASP A 192 7.95 -7.97 -3.92
N MET A 193 8.71 -8.47 -4.90
CA MET A 193 9.36 -7.63 -5.91
C MET A 193 8.34 -6.94 -6.84
N ARG A 194 7.17 -7.56 -7.11
CA ARG A 194 6.15 -6.98 -7.98
C ARG A 194 5.51 -5.74 -7.35
N SER A 195 5.15 -5.82 -6.07
CA SER A 195 4.60 -4.67 -5.35
C SER A 195 5.67 -3.58 -5.13
N ALA A 196 6.92 -3.97 -4.86
CA ALA A 196 8.05 -3.03 -4.79
C ALA A 196 8.24 -2.26 -6.11
N ALA A 197 8.20 -2.96 -7.25
CA ALA A 197 8.30 -2.35 -8.58
C ALA A 197 7.17 -1.35 -8.84
N THR A 198 5.93 -1.70 -8.44
CA THR A 198 4.76 -0.82 -8.56
C THR A 198 4.94 0.45 -7.75
N CYS A 199 5.42 0.34 -6.50
CA CYS A 199 5.70 1.50 -5.66
C CYS A 199 6.83 2.37 -6.24
N CYS A 200 7.90 1.76 -6.78
CA CYS A 200 8.97 2.50 -7.46
C CYS A 200 8.48 3.24 -8.71
N LYS A 201 7.57 2.63 -9.49
CA LYS A 201 6.93 3.29 -10.63
C LYS A 201 6.13 4.51 -10.19
N GLU A 202 5.28 4.38 -9.17
CA GLU A 202 4.47 5.51 -8.67
C GLU A 202 5.34 6.62 -8.06
N LEU A 203 6.43 6.26 -7.38
CA LEU A 203 7.41 7.22 -6.88
C LEU A 203 8.11 7.96 -8.04
N ALA A 204 8.41 7.27 -9.14
CA ALA A 204 9.00 7.87 -10.33
C ALA A 204 8.07 8.88 -11.00
N GLU A 205 6.78 8.53 -11.15
CA GLU A 205 5.75 9.43 -11.68
C GLU A 205 5.60 10.67 -10.81
N PHE A 206 5.59 10.50 -9.48
CA PHE A 206 5.56 11.63 -8.55
C PHE A 206 6.80 12.54 -8.69
N HIS A 207 8.00 11.96 -8.86
CA HIS A 207 9.20 12.75 -9.14
C HIS A 207 9.13 13.50 -10.47
N GLU A 208 8.49 12.93 -11.49
CA GLU A 208 8.28 13.61 -12.77
C GLU A 208 7.32 14.80 -12.63
N GLU A 209 6.22 14.63 -11.88
CA GLU A 209 5.26 15.70 -11.54
C GLU A 209 5.97 16.87 -10.83
N GLN A 210 6.88 16.57 -9.89
CA GLN A 210 7.69 17.56 -9.16
C GLN A 210 8.88 18.10 -9.97
N ARG A 211 9.04 17.73 -11.24
CA ARG A 211 10.18 18.08 -12.13
C ARG A 211 11.55 17.61 -11.62
N GLU A 212 11.61 16.64 -10.71
CA GLU A 212 12.82 16.00 -10.22
C GLU A 212 13.28 14.87 -11.17
N LEU A 213 13.55 15.23 -12.43
CA LEU A 213 13.67 14.26 -13.54
C LEU A 213 14.76 13.18 -13.33
N HIS A 214 15.90 13.52 -12.73
CA HIS A 214 16.96 12.53 -12.45
C HIS A 214 16.50 11.46 -11.45
N HIS A 215 15.76 11.86 -10.42
CA HIS A 215 15.20 10.92 -9.43
C HIS A 215 14.12 10.04 -10.06
N ALA A 216 13.31 10.60 -10.97
CA ALA A 216 12.33 9.84 -11.73
C ALA A 216 13.00 8.73 -12.55
N VAL A 217 14.08 9.04 -13.30
CA VAL A 217 14.84 8.03 -14.06
C VAL A 217 15.37 6.93 -13.15
N HIS A 218 15.99 7.29 -12.03
CA HIS A 218 16.51 6.30 -11.07
C HIS A 218 15.40 5.36 -10.59
N CYS A 219 14.23 5.91 -10.20
CA CYS A 219 13.11 5.12 -9.73
C CYS A 219 12.51 4.22 -10.82
N PHE A 220 12.41 4.68 -12.07
CA PHE A 220 11.97 3.84 -13.19
C PHE A 220 12.93 2.69 -13.48
N LEU A 221 14.25 2.93 -13.44
CA LEU A 221 15.24 1.87 -13.63
C LEU A 221 15.19 0.84 -12.49
N GLN A 222 15.02 1.30 -11.25
CA GLN A 222 14.83 0.42 -10.10
C GLN A 222 13.54 -0.41 -10.22
N ALA A 223 12.43 0.19 -10.66
CA ALA A 223 11.18 -0.52 -10.92
C ALA A 223 11.36 -1.60 -12.01
N LYS A 224 12.09 -1.27 -13.08
CA LYS A 224 12.44 -2.21 -14.15
C LYS A 224 13.25 -3.40 -13.60
N ASP A 225 14.23 -3.14 -12.75
CA ASP A 225 15.03 -4.22 -12.14
C ASP A 225 14.17 -5.11 -11.24
N TYR A 226 13.26 -4.54 -10.43
CA TYR A 226 12.33 -5.33 -9.61
C TYR A 226 11.34 -6.17 -10.44
N TYR A 227 10.76 -5.61 -11.52
CA TYR A 227 9.88 -6.40 -12.41
C TYR A 227 10.61 -7.55 -13.10
N GLY A 228 11.93 -7.44 -13.31
CA GLY A 228 12.75 -8.48 -13.93
C GLY A 228 13.39 -9.49 -12.96
N SER A 229 13.36 -9.23 -11.65
CA SER A 229 14.10 -10.04 -10.65
C SER A 229 13.25 -11.12 -9.95
N GLY A 230 11.96 -11.21 -10.25
CA GLY A 230 11.03 -12.17 -9.63
C GLY A 230 10.98 -13.54 -10.33
N PRO A 231 10.35 -14.56 -9.69
CA PRO A 231 10.14 -15.88 -10.30
C PRO A 231 9.24 -15.80 -11.55
N ASP A 232 8.28 -14.86 -11.56
CA ASP A 232 7.42 -14.55 -12.69
C ASP A 232 7.71 -13.12 -13.17
N PRO A 233 8.66 -12.92 -14.10
CA PRO A 233 9.05 -11.59 -14.53
C PRO A 233 7.92 -10.90 -15.30
N ASN A 234 7.63 -9.65 -14.94
CA ASN A 234 6.65 -8.83 -15.66
C ASN A 234 7.33 -8.12 -16.83
N GLU A 235 7.42 -8.79 -17.98
CA GLU A 235 8.04 -8.23 -19.19
C GLU A 235 7.43 -6.89 -19.61
N GLN A 236 6.11 -6.75 -19.47
CA GLN A 236 5.42 -5.52 -19.85
C GLN A 236 5.84 -4.36 -18.94
N GLY A 237 5.93 -4.60 -17.63
CA GLY A 237 6.46 -3.65 -16.66
C GLY A 237 7.91 -3.26 -16.96
N VAL A 238 8.77 -4.23 -17.28
CA VAL A 238 10.16 -4.00 -17.69
C VAL A 238 10.24 -3.11 -18.93
N ARG A 239 9.48 -3.43 -19.99
CA ARG A 239 9.46 -2.65 -21.24
C ARG A 239 8.96 -1.24 -21.01
N TYR A 240 7.87 -1.08 -20.26
CA TYR A 240 7.30 0.22 -19.90
C TYR A 240 8.33 1.09 -19.15
N CYS A 241 8.86 0.59 -18.03
CA CYS A 241 9.79 1.34 -17.19
C CYS A 241 11.07 1.71 -17.96
N ARG A 242 11.58 0.83 -18.83
CA ARG A 242 12.73 1.12 -19.70
C ARG A 242 12.43 2.23 -20.71
N ALA A 243 11.28 2.18 -21.37
CA ALA A 243 10.88 3.16 -22.37
C ALA A 243 10.71 4.55 -21.73
N ILE A 244 9.97 4.64 -20.62
CA ILE A 244 9.75 5.91 -19.92
C ILE A 244 11.07 6.47 -19.37
N ALA A 245 11.92 5.65 -18.73
CA ALA A 245 13.23 6.11 -18.26
C ALA A 245 14.07 6.70 -19.41
N SER A 246 14.00 6.10 -20.61
CA SER A 246 14.71 6.60 -21.79
C SER A 246 14.14 7.93 -22.28
N LEU A 247 12.81 8.09 -22.30
CA LEU A 247 12.14 9.33 -22.66
C LEU A 247 12.48 10.48 -21.69
N VAL A 248 12.39 10.23 -20.38
CA VAL A 248 12.78 11.20 -19.35
C VAL A 248 14.26 11.56 -19.46
N SER A 249 15.14 10.58 -19.74
CA SER A 249 16.57 10.84 -19.98
C SER A 249 16.82 11.71 -21.22
N CYS A 250 16.04 11.54 -22.28
CA CYS A 250 16.09 12.44 -23.44
C CYS A 250 15.64 13.86 -23.07
N ARG A 251 14.57 14.00 -22.28
CA ARG A 251 14.07 15.29 -21.80
C ARG A 251 15.12 16.03 -20.97
N ILE A 252 15.82 15.35 -20.06
CA ILE A 252 16.94 15.92 -19.29
C ILE A 252 17.99 16.51 -20.23
N ARG A 253 18.50 15.71 -21.19
CA ARG A 253 19.52 16.16 -22.15
C ARG A 253 19.06 17.36 -23.00
N LEU A 254 17.80 17.41 -23.38
CA LEU A 254 17.25 18.54 -24.13
C LEU A 254 17.21 19.82 -23.28
N LEU A 255 16.82 19.72 -22.00
CA LEU A 255 16.78 20.85 -21.07
C LEU A 255 18.19 21.35 -20.74
N GLU A 256 19.13 20.45 -20.46
CA GLU A 256 20.53 20.78 -20.20
C GLU A 256 21.19 21.42 -21.44
N GLY A 257 20.95 20.87 -22.64
CA GLY A 257 21.45 21.44 -23.89
C GLY A 257 20.85 22.80 -24.22
N ALA A 258 19.57 23.02 -23.91
CA ALA A 258 18.94 24.35 -24.04
C ALA A 258 19.53 25.35 -23.04
N ALA A 259 19.73 24.96 -21.78
CA ALA A 259 20.37 25.80 -20.76
C ALA A 259 21.81 26.19 -21.14
N ALA A 260 22.58 25.25 -21.69
CA ALA A 260 23.96 25.50 -22.15
C ALA A 260 23.99 26.51 -23.33
N ARG A 261 23.03 26.44 -24.25
CA ARG A 261 22.89 27.42 -25.36
C ARG A 261 22.43 28.79 -24.88
N ALA A 262 21.60 28.85 -23.84
CA ALA A 262 21.11 30.11 -23.27
C ALA A 262 22.19 30.86 -22.47
N ASN A 263 23.26 30.20 -22.03
CA ASN A 263 24.31 30.81 -21.22
C ASN A 263 25.73 30.52 -21.75
N PRO A 264 26.10 31.06 -22.94
CA PRO A 264 27.35 30.72 -23.62
C PRO A 264 28.63 31.30 -22.97
N VAL A 265 28.50 32.15 -21.95
CA VAL A 265 29.60 33.01 -21.46
C VAL A 265 30.59 32.28 -20.54
N ARG A 266 30.27 31.07 -20.03
CA ARG A 266 31.14 30.39 -19.05
C ARG A 266 32.19 29.42 -19.63
N LEU A 267 32.22 29.19 -20.95
CA LEU A 267 33.11 28.20 -21.57
C LEU A 267 34.24 28.79 -22.43
N ARG A 268 34.44 30.13 -22.44
CA ARG A 268 35.49 30.79 -23.25
C ARG A 268 36.65 31.42 -22.47
N CYS A 269 36.90 31.06 -21.21
CA CYS A 269 37.98 31.70 -20.41
C CYS A 269 39.13 30.77 -19.97
N SER A 270 39.36 29.61 -20.59
CA SER A 270 40.48 28.73 -20.18
C SER A 270 41.44 28.29 -21.28
N THR A 271 41.41 28.92 -22.47
CA THR A 271 42.38 28.63 -23.52
C THR A 271 42.98 29.91 -24.11
N MET A 272 43.57 30.76 -23.27
CA MET A 272 44.62 31.71 -23.69
C MET A 272 45.47 32.05 -22.45
N GLY A 273 46.48 31.22 -22.21
CA GLY A 273 47.61 31.50 -21.34
C GLY A 273 48.84 30.96 -22.07
N LEU A 274 49.47 31.86 -22.83
CA LEU A 274 50.77 31.71 -23.48
C LEU A 274 51.88 31.50 -22.44
#